data_AF-A0AAE0VD86-F1
#
_entry.id   AF-A0AAE0VD86-F1
#
_cell.length_a   1.000
_cell.length_b   1.000
_cell.length_c   1.000
_cell.angle_alpha   90.00
_cell.angle_beta   90.00
_cell.angle_gamma   90.00
#
_symmetry.space_group_name_H-M   'P 1'
#
loop_
_entity.id
_entity.type
_entity.pdbx_description
1 polymer ?
#
loop_
_entity_poly.entity_id
_entity_poly.type
_entity_poly.pdbx_seq_one_letter_code
_entity_poly.pdbx_strand_id
1 'polypeptide(L)'
;MPLLITDHTWTQTESTVFLRVPLKAVKPARVDVMCTDEYLKVSFPPFLFEAFLFKQIDEEKSEAKIGNGVAMFTLPKQRPGLWEQLSVNMGKDKQREIREGAIIKAQKKEMEKEEVKALRIQQERKYTLKTMMKMEEEERARIQRMKDEECARAVKELEAWKERKRVEEEEEEARRRRQEAAAKETTQIHKHRKVLTPGRNPSRAEGEKSCGKKSKQADLPAPRSAGCIQVSFTPRVFPTPSRESRIPEEEEWLRKQAEARRAANADLAELDDLTEEERNPDWLKDKGDKFFSVGNYHAALNAYNLAIKLNRRIPALFSNRAACHLKLRNLHKAIEDSSQALELLTPAVCGNASARMKAHVKRGTAFCQLELYVEGLQDYQAALRIDPHNQALQADTEKIREIVQGTGPSSKSPTVSERE
;
A
#
# COMPACT_ATOMS: atom_id res chain seq x y z
N MET A 1 29.32 7.67 41.94
CA MET A 1 30.29 8.67 41.44
C MET A 1 31.25 7.97 40.49
N PRO A 2 31.52 8.54 39.31
CA PRO A 2 32.48 7.94 38.39
C PRO A 2 33.90 7.97 38.97
N LEU A 3 34.71 6.97 38.65
CA LEU A 3 36.11 6.87 39.05
C LEU A 3 36.97 7.66 38.07
N LEU A 4 37.65 8.69 38.55
CA LEU A 4 38.53 9.51 37.71
C LEU A 4 39.80 8.75 37.31
N ILE A 5 40.14 8.81 36.03
CA ILE A 5 41.36 8.21 35.47
C ILE A 5 42.51 9.20 35.63
N THR A 6 43.55 8.80 36.36
CA THR A 6 44.74 9.63 36.60
C THR A 6 45.96 9.14 35.83
N ASP A 7 45.96 7.90 35.36
CA ASP A 7 47.04 7.19 34.64
C ASP A 7 47.15 7.55 33.14
N HIS A 8 46.78 8.78 32.77
CA HIS A 8 46.89 9.27 31.41
C HIS A 8 48.32 9.77 31.11
N THR A 9 48.75 9.63 29.86
CA THR A 9 50.04 10.15 29.40
C THR A 9 49.80 11.05 28.20
N TRP A 10 50.51 12.17 28.12
CA TRP A 10 50.38 13.09 27.00
C TRP A 10 51.76 13.55 26.55
N THR A 11 51.87 13.79 25.25
CA THR A 11 53.04 14.35 24.59
C THR A 11 52.58 15.42 23.61
N GLN A 12 53.48 16.29 23.17
CA GLN A 12 53.11 17.36 22.26
C GLN A 12 54.23 17.70 21.29
N THR A 13 53.83 18.26 20.16
CA THR A 13 54.67 19.03 19.24
C THR A 13 54.25 20.50 19.31
N GLU A 14 54.89 21.37 18.54
CA GLU A 14 54.46 22.77 18.42
C GLU A 14 53.04 22.90 17.86
N SER A 15 52.61 21.96 17.01
CA SER A 15 51.34 22.00 16.28
C SER A 15 50.27 21.04 16.79
N THR A 16 50.64 19.95 17.48
CA THR A 16 49.70 18.89 17.87
C THR A 16 49.93 18.41 19.30
N VAL A 17 48.85 17.97 19.95
CA VAL A 17 48.89 17.27 21.24
C VAL A 17 48.48 15.82 21.02
N PHE A 18 49.26 14.90 21.56
CA PHE A 18 48.97 13.48 21.57
C PHE A 18 48.64 13.04 22.99
N LEU A 19 47.42 12.56 23.19
CA LEU A 19 46.97 12.10 24.50
C LEU A 19 46.63 10.62 24.46
N ARG A 20 47.11 9.89 25.46
CA ARG A 20 46.89 8.46 25.63
C ARG A 20 46.14 8.22 26.94
N VAL A 21 44.90 7.73 26.82
CA VAL A 21 44.03 7.39 27.95
C VAL A 21 43.84 5.87 28.03
N PRO A 22 44.24 5.21 29.12
CA PRO A 22 44.04 3.76 29.28
C PRO A 22 42.57 3.43 29.54
N LEU A 23 42.03 2.45 28.81
CA LEU A 23 40.61 2.06 28.85
C LEU A 23 40.35 0.74 29.60
N LYS A 24 41.32 0.22 30.36
CA LYS A 24 41.22 -1.00 31.19
C LYS A 24 40.49 -2.18 30.50
N ALA A 25 40.80 -2.41 29.22
CA ALA A 25 40.27 -3.49 28.37
C ALA A 25 38.75 -3.44 28.05
N VAL A 26 38.15 -2.25 28.03
CA VAL A 26 36.74 -2.06 27.61
C VAL A 26 36.60 -2.12 26.08
N LYS A 27 35.50 -2.71 25.59
CA LYS A 27 35.14 -2.76 24.16
C LYS A 27 34.91 -1.32 23.63
N PRO A 28 35.38 -0.97 22.41
CA PRO A 28 35.22 0.38 21.86
C PRO A 28 33.76 0.90 21.85
N ALA A 29 32.79 0.02 21.59
CA ALA A 29 31.36 0.38 21.55
C ALA A 29 30.78 0.86 22.90
N ARG A 30 31.49 0.66 24.02
CA ARG A 30 31.06 1.11 25.36
C ARG A 30 31.79 2.37 25.82
N VAL A 31 32.64 2.95 24.97
CA VAL A 31 33.41 4.15 25.28
C VAL A 31 32.73 5.33 24.62
N ASP A 32 32.25 6.27 25.43
CA ASP A 32 31.70 7.54 24.98
C ASP A 32 32.83 8.58 24.97
N VAL A 33 33.01 9.25 23.84
CA VAL A 33 34.07 10.24 23.62
C VAL A 33 33.43 11.53 23.14
N MET A 34 33.62 12.60 23.90
CA MET A 34 33.22 13.94 23.50
C MET A 34 34.45 14.83 23.46
N CYS A 35 34.69 15.44 22.30
CA CYS A 35 35.81 16.33 22.05
C CYS A 35 35.26 17.66 21.50
N THR A 36 35.53 18.74 22.22
CA THR A 36 35.31 20.11 21.76
C THR A 36 36.64 20.88 21.77
N ASP A 37 36.61 22.11 21.28
CA ASP A 37 37.73 23.06 21.29
C ASP A 37 38.42 23.23 22.65
N GLU A 38 37.68 23.24 23.75
CA GLU A 38 38.22 23.49 25.11
C GLU A 38 38.06 22.32 26.09
N TYR A 39 37.31 21.28 25.73
CA TYR A 39 36.95 20.21 26.65
C TYR A 39 37.01 18.83 25.99
N LEU A 40 37.64 17.90 26.68
CA LEU A 40 37.72 16.50 26.28
C LEU A 40 37.20 15.61 27.40
N LYS A 41 36.27 14.72 27.04
CA LYS A 41 35.67 13.75 27.93
C LYS A 41 35.74 12.36 27.32
N VAL A 42 36.18 11.40 28.13
CA VAL A 42 36.14 9.97 27.82
C VAL A 42 35.43 9.25 28.95
N SER A 43 34.27 8.69 28.67
CA SER A 43 33.41 8.04 29.66
C SER A 43 33.23 6.57 29.31
N PHE A 44 33.56 5.69 30.25
CA PHE A 44 33.28 4.26 30.14
C PHE A 44 32.99 3.71 31.54
N PRO A 45 31.73 3.37 31.88
CA PRO A 45 31.34 3.03 33.24
C PRO A 45 32.20 1.92 33.86
N PRO A 46 32.71 2.09 35.11
CA PRO A 46 32.49 3.20 36.05
C PRO A 46 33.49 4.37 35.93
N PHE A 47 34.37 4.39 34.95
CA PHE A 47 35.46 5.35 34.83
C PHE A 47 35.11 6.59 33.98
N LEU A 48 35.73 7.71 34.32
CA LEU A 48 35.60 8.97 33.60
C LEU A 48 36.97 9.65 33.52
N PHE A 49 37.33 10.13 32.34
CA PHE A 49 38.44 11.04 32.13
C PHE A 49 37.87 12.38 31.63
N GLU A 50 38.28 13.46 32.28
CA GLU A 50 37.94 14.83 31.88
C GLU A 50 39.22 15.65 31.79
N ALA A 51 39.39 16.40 30.70
CA ALA A 51 40.46 17.35 30.52
C ALA A 51 39.90 18.68 29.99
N PHE A 52 40.16 19.77 30.71
CA PHE A 52 39.89 21.13 30.29
C PHE A 52 41.13 21.69 29.60
N LEU A 53 41.16 21.64 28.28
CA LEU A 53 42.36 21.87 27.47
C LEU A 53 42.97 23.24 27.74
N PHE A 54 44.31 23.30 27.78
CA PHE A 54 45.03 24.54 28.08
C PHE A 54 44.80 25.65 27.05
N LYS A 55 44.67 25.28 25.78
CA LYS A 55 44.33 26.17 24.66
C LYS A 55 43.39 25.47 23.69
N GLN A 56 42.73 26.26 22.87
CA GLN A 56 41.77 25.77 21.87
C GLN A 56 42.42 24.84 20.83
N ILE A 57 41.72 23.75 20.52
CA ILE A 57 42.08 22.78 19.49
C ILE A 57 41.15 22.88 18.27
N ASP A 58 41.61 22.36 17.13
CA ASP A 58 40.83 22.24 15.91
C ASP A 58 39.96 20.98 15.99
N GLU A 59 38.66 21.14 16.25
CA GLU A 59 37.71 20.03 16.43
C GLU A 59 37.56 19.16 15.17
N GLU A 60 37.66 19.75 13.98
CA GLU A 60 37.39 19.04 12.73
C GLU A 60 38.55 18.14 12.32
N LYS A 61 39.77 18.53 12.66
CA LYS A 61 40.98 17.76 12.39
C LYS A 61 41.39 16.84 13.55
N SER A 62 40.69 16.91 14.67
CA SER A 62 40.96 16.07 15.83
C SER A 62 40.50 14.64 15.58
N GLU A 63 41.40 13.68 15.79
CA GLU A 63 41.15 12.25 15.55
C GLU A 63 41.29 11.47 16.86
N ALA A 64 40.35 10.54 17.11
CA ALA A 64 40.40 9.61 18.24
C ALA A 64 40.45 8.17 17.73
N LYS A 65 41.54 7.46 18.08
CA LYS A 65 41.74 6.04 17.76
C LYS A 65 41.60 5.22 19.03
N ILE A 66 40.56 4.39 19.09
CA ILE A 66 40.30 3.51 20.22
C ILE A 66 40.70 2.08 19.82
N GLY A 67 41.71 1.52 20.48
CA GLY A 67 42.22 0.19 20.17
C GLY A 67 43.16 -0.35 21.24
N ASN A 68 43.30 -1.68 21.32
CA ASN A 68 44.25 -2.34 22.24
C ASN A 68 44.11 -1.91 23.71
N GLY A 69 42.88 -1.59 24.16
CA GLY A 69 42.60 -1.14 25.52
C GLY A 69 43.08 0.29 25.83
N VAL A 70 43.34 1.12 24.81
CA VAL A 70 43.82 2.50 24.94
C VAL A 70 43.07 3.40 23.94
N ALA A 71 42.70 4.61 24.38
CA ALA A 71 42.26 5.69 23.49
C ALA A 71 43.45 6.61 23.21
N MET A 72 43.82 6.72 21.94
CA MET A 72 44.83 7.67 21.46
C MET A 72 44.15 8.83 20.75
N PHE A 73 44.39 10.03 21.22
CA PHE A 73 43.88 11.27 20.66
C PHE A 73 45.00 12.02 19.95
N THR A 74 44.73 12.47 18.73
CA THR A 74 45.56 13.41 17.99
C THR A 74 44.79 14.70 17.89
N LEU A 75 45.21 15.72 18.64
CA LEU A 75 44.50 16.99 18.79
C LEU A 75 45.35 18.13 18.20
N PRO A 76 45.07 18.60 16.98
CA PRO A 76 45.77 19.74 16.39
C PRO A 76 45.43 21.02 17.13
N LYS A 77 46.46 21.82 17.44
CA LYS A 77 46.31 23.12 18.12
C LYS A 77 45.83 24.15 17.10
N GLN A 78 44.90 25.05 17.49
CA GLN A 78 44.54 26.17 16.62
C GLN A 78 45.67 27.19 16.47
N ARG A 79 46.44 27.40 17.56
CA ARG A 79 47.62 28.27 17.57
C ARG A 79 48.86 27.45 17.91
N PRO A 80 49.91 27.49 17.08
CA PRO A 80 51.15 26.76 17.37
C PRO A 80 51.79 27.32 18.64
N GLY A 81 52.37 26.42 19.43
CA GLY A 81 53.05 26.77 20.67
C GLY A 81 53.02 25.63 21.69
N LEU A 82 54.06 25.54 22.52
CA LEU A 82 54.16 24.54 23.57
C LEU A 82 53.16 24.85 24.71
N TRP A 83 52.55 23.79 25.23
CA TRP A 83 51.65 23.86 26.38
C TRP A 83 52.42 23.51 27.64
N GLU A 84 52.27 24.30 28.70
CA GLU A 84 52.92 24.01 29.99
C GLU A 84 52.22 22.87 30.74
N GLN A 85 50.91 22.74 30.51
CA GLN A 85 50.04 21.72 31.10
C GLN A 85 48.99 21.28 30.09
N LEU A 86 48.49 20.05 30.22
CA LEU A 86 47.38 19.57 29.38
C LEU A 86 46.05 20.22 29.78
N SER A 87 45.81 20.33 31.08
CA SER A 87 44.56 20.82 31.66
C SER A 87 44.73 22.07 32.50
N VAL A 88 43.85 23.06 32.37
CA VAL A 88 43.83 24.24 33.24
C VAL A 88 43.13 23.90 34.56
N ASN A 89 43.81 24.14 35.68
CA ASN A 89 43.16 24.07 36.99
C ASN A 89 42.36 25.36 37.24
N MET A 90 41.03 25.27 37.13
CA MET A 90 40.09 26.39 37.24
C MET A 90 39.11 26.17 38.40
N GLY A 91 38.50 27.26 38.89
CA GLY A 91 37.42 27.18 39.88
C GLY A 91 36.26 26.30 39.38
N LYS A 92 35.59 25.61 40.32
CA LYS A 92 34.51 24.64 40.01
C LYS A 92 33.39 25.21 39.15
N ASP A 93 33.09 26.50 39.29
CA ASP A 93 32.03 27.17 38.53
C ASP A 93 32.41 27.35 37.06
N LYS A 94 33.63 27.80 36.78
CA LYS A 94 34.16 27.88 35.40
C LYS A 94 34.22 26.52 34.73
N GLN A 95 34.63 25.48 35.47
CA GLN A 95 34.62 24.10 34.97
C GLN A 95 33.21 23.60 34.64
N ARG A 96 32.18 24.10 35.33
CA ARG A 96 30.78 23.75 35.05
C ARG A 96 30.29 24.45 33.78
N GLU A 97 30.59 25.73 33.63
CA GLU A 97 30.23 26.53 32.47
C GLU A 97 30.83 25.95 31.17
N ILE A 98 32.12 25.58 31.19
CA ILE A 98 32.78 24.92 30.04
C ILE A 98 32.12 23.57 29.72
N ARG A 99 31.74 22.78 30.74
CA ARG A 99 31.04 21.51 30.54
C ARG A 99 29.67 21.70 29.91
N GLU A 100 28.88 22.62 30.43
CA GLU A 100 27.55 22.93 29.90
C GLU A 100 27.63 23.47 28.47
N GLY A 101 28.57 24.38 28.20
CA GLY A 101 28.84 24.91 26.87
C GLY A 101 29.25 23.82 25.88
N ALA A 102 30.14 22.91 26.27
CA ALA A 102 30.58 21.80 25.43
C ALA A 102 29.42 20.84 25.07
N ILE A 103 28.54 20.53 26.04
CA ILE A 103 27.37 19.68 25.80
C ILE A 103 26.40 20.35 24.83
N ILE A 104 26.10 21.64 25.05
CA ILE A 104 25.19 22.39 24.18
C ILE A 104 25.75 22.48 22.75
N LYS A 105 27.06 22.75 22.61
CA LYS A 105 27.73 22.81 21.31
C LYS A 105 27.68 21.46 20.58
N ALA A 106 27.93 20.37 21.30
CA ALA A 106 27.84 19.02 20.75
C ALA A 106 26.41 18.68 20.29
N GLN A 107 25.40 19.00 21.11
CA GLN A 107 23.99 18.80 20.76
C GLN A 107 23.58 19.61 19.53
N LYS A 108 23.96 20.88 19.46
CA LYS A 108 23.69 21.75 18.31
C LYS A 108 24.32 21.20 17.03
N LYS A 109 25.59 20.76 17.09
CA LYS A 109 26.30 20.17 15.95
C LYS A 109 25.65 18.87 15.48
N GLU A 110 25.12 18.06 16.39
CA GLU A 110 24.41 16.83 16.01
C GLU A 110 23.05 17.13 15.38
N MET A 111 22.28 18.08 15.94
CA MET A 111 21.04 18.57 15.32
C MET A 111 21.26 19.08 13.89
N GLU A 112 22.28 19.91 13.67
CA GLU A 112 22.59 20.44 12.33
C GLU A 112 22.91 19.31 11.32
N LYS A 113 23.61 18.25 11.75
CA LYS A 113 23.85 17.07 10.89
C LYS A 113 22.56 16.31 10.58
N GLU A 114 21.68 16.15 11.56
CA GLU A 114 20.38 15.50 11.37
C GLU A 114 19.50 16.30 10.41
N GLU A 115 19.46 17.62 10.53
CA GLU A 115 18.76 18.51 9.60
C GLU A 115 19.30 18.38 8.18
N VAL A 116 20.62 18.37 7.99
CA VAL A 116 21.24 18.17 6.67
C VAL A 116 20.89 16.80 6.09
N LYS A 117 20.93 15.73 6.90
CA LYS A 117 20.52 14.38 6.47
C LYS A 117 19.04 14.34 6.08
N ALA A 118 18.17 14.96 6.89
CA ALA A 118 16.74 15.03 6.64
C ALA A 118 16.44 15.79 5.33
N LEU A 119 17.10 16.92 5.11
CA LEU A 119 17.01 17.69 3.86
C LEU A 119 17.47 16.87 2.65
N ARG A 120 18.58 16.13 2.76
CA ARG A 120 19.06 15.25 1.69
C ARG A 120 18.02 14.17 1.35
N ILE A 121 17.49 13.48 2.35
CA ILE A 121 16.45 12.45 2.18
C ILE A 121 15.19 13.07 1.55
N GLN A 122 14.80 14.27 1.97
CA GLN A 122 13.64 14.96 1.42
C GLN A 122 13.85 15.33 -0.06
N GLN A 123 15.04 15.81 -0.42
CA GLN A 123 15.39 16.13 -1.81
C GLN A 123 15.38 14.88 -2.69
N GLU A 124 15.95 13.77 -2.22
CA GLU A 124 15.94 12.48 -2.91
C GLU A 124 14.50 11.98 -3.12
N ARG A 125 13.64 12.02 -2.08
CA ARG A 125 12.21 11.67 -2.17
C ARG A 125 11.46 12.55 -3.17
N LYS A 126 11.74 13.86 -3.21
CA LYS A 126 11.12 14.78 -4.16
C LYS A 126 11.55 14.48 -5.59
N TYR A 127 12.83 14.16 -5.78
CA TYR A 127 13.38 13.79 -7.08
C TYR A 127 12.74 12.49 -7.59
N THR A 128 12.69 11.44 -6.76
CA THR A 128 12.09 10.16 -7.14
C THR A 128 10.61 10.31 -7.49
N LEU A 129 9.83 11.04 -6.68
CA LEU A 129 8.42 11.31 -6.98
C LEU A 129 8.26 12.04 -8.32
N LYS A 130 9.07 13.08 -8.57
CA LYS A 130 9.03 13.83 -9.84
C LYS A 130 9.33 12.92 -11.04
N THR A 131 10.32 12.02 -10.91
CA THR A 131 10.62 11.06 -11.98
C THR A 131 9.49 10.06 -12.21
N MET A 132 8.85 9.57 -11.15
CA MET A 132 7.71 8.65 -11.26
C MET A 132 6.51 9.31 -11.93
N MET A 133 6.16 10.54 -11.51
CA MET A 133 5.07 11.30 -12.12
C MET A 133 5.29 11.53 -13.61
N LYS A 134 6.53 11.84 -14.02
CA LYS A 134 6.88 12.02 -15.42
C LYS A 134 6.66 10.72 -16.23
N MET A 135 7.12 9.59 -15.72
CA MET A 135 6.90 8.29 -16.36
C MET A 135 5.42 7.94 -16.48
N GLU A 136 4.63 8.24 -15.44
CA GLU A 136 3.18 7.99 -15.43
C GLU A 136 2.43 8.91 -16.39
N GLU A 137 2.83 10.18 -16.50
CA GLU A 137 2.28 11.13 -17.46
C GLU A 137 2.56 10.71 -18.90
N GLU A 138 3.79 10.26 -19.19
CA GLU A 138 4.17 9.71 -20.50
C GLU A 138 3.32 8.47 -20.85
N GLU A 139 3.11 7.57 -19.88
CA GLU A 139 2.28 6.36 -20.10
C GLU A 139 0.80 6.70 -20.29
N ARG A 140 0.24 7.64 -19.49
CA ARG A 140 -1.14 8.11 -19.67
C ARG A 140 -1.33 8.76 -21.04
N ALA A 141 -0.37 9.57 -21.49
CA ALA A 141 -0.41 10.17 -22.82
C ALA A 141 -0.35 9.12 -23.92
N ARG A 142 0.46 8.06 -23.75
CA ARG A 142 0.52 6.93 -24.68
C ARG A 142 -0.82 6.19 -24.77
N ILE A 143 -1.43 5.88 -23.62
CA ILE A 143 -2.74 5.22 -23.56
C ILE A 143 -3.80 6.10 -24.22
N GLN A 144 -3.77 7.41 -23.97
CA GLN A 144 -4.73 8.34 -24.57
C GLN A 144 -4.60 8.37 -26.09
N ARG A 145 -3.39 8.42 -26.64
CA ARG A 145 -3.17 8.33 -28.09
C ARG A 145 -3.73 7.03 -28.67
N MET A 146 -3.48 5.90 -28.03
CA MET A 146 -4.04 4.61 -28.48
C MET A 146 -5.57 4.62 -28.47
N LYS A 147 -6.20 5.18 -27.43
CA LYS A 147 -7.66 5.33 -27.37
C LYS A 147 -8.19 6.23 -28.48
N ASP A 148 -7.56 7.38 -28.71
CA ASP A 148 -7.98 8.32 -29.74
C ASP A 148 -7.84 7.70 -31.14
N GLU A 149 -6.78 6.91 -31.37
CA GLU A 149 -6.58 6.16 -32.61
C GLU A 149 -7.63 5.07 -32.84
N GLU A 150 -7.99 4.29 -31.80
CA GLU A 150 -9.06 3.29 -31.88
C GLU A 150 -10.43 3.95 -32.08
N CYS A 151 -10.73 5.03 -31.36
CA CYS A 151 -11.94 5.82 -31.55
C CYS A 151 -12.03 6.35 -32.98
N ALA A 152 -10.93 6.91 -33.52
CA ALA A 152 -10.90 7.39 -34.90
C ALA A 152 -11.11 6.26 -35.92
N ARG A 153 -10.57 5.05 -35.67
CA ARG A 153 -10.81 3.87 -36.51
C ARG A 153 -12.27 3.44 -36.47
N ALA A 154 -12.87 3.36 -35.29
CA ALA A 154 -14.28 2.99 -35.12
C ALA A 154 -15.23 4.01 -35.78
N VAL A 155 -14.92 5.30 -35.69
CA VAL A 155 -15.70 6.36 -36.36
C VAL A 155 -15.64 6.20 -37.88
N LYS A 156 -14.45 5.97 -38.45
CA LYS A 156 -14.29 5.71 -39.89
C LYS A 156 -15.04 4.46 -40.34
N GLU A 157 -15.01 3.40 -39.54
CA GLU A 157 -15.73 2.16 -39.85
C GLU A 157 -17.25 2.37 -39.82
N LEU A 158 -17.75 3.12 -38.84
CA LEU A 158 -19.16 3.48 -38.74
C LEU A 158 -19.63 4.34 -39.92
N GLU A 159 -18.83 5.33 -40.33
CA GLU A 159 -19.09 6.15 -41.52
C GLU A 159 -19.14 5.29 -42.79
N ALA A 160 -18.16 4.40 -42.96
CA ALA A 160 -18.14 3.46 -44.09
C ALA A 160 -19.34 2.49 -44.08
N TRP A 161 -19.78 2.05 -42.90
CA TRP A 161 -20.98 1.21 -42.77
C TRP A 161 -22.25 1.98 -43.12
N LYS A 162 -22.40 3.23 -42.67
CA LYS A 162 -23.53 4.10 -43.05
C LYS A 162 -23.58 4.32 -44.56
N GLU A 163 -22.44 4.56 -45.20
CA GLU A 163 -22.35 4.72 -46.64
C GLU A 163 -22.77 3.44 -47.38
N ARG A 164 -22.28 2.27 -46.94
CA ARG A 164 -22.72 0.98 -47.50
C ARG A 164 -24.23 0.77 -47.37
N LYS A 165 -24.81 1.14 -46.22
CA LYS A 165 -26.25 1.06 -45.99
C LYS A 165 -27.04 1.96 -46.92
N ARG A 166 -26.58 3.20 -47.12
CA ARG A 166 -27.23 4.14 -48.06
C ARG A 166 -27.20 3.60 -49.49
N VAL A 167 -26.06 3.06 -49.94
CA VAL A 167 -25.94 2.45 -51.28
C VAL A 167 -26.85 1.22 -51.42
N GLU A 168 -26.91 0.35 -50.40
CA GLU A 168 -27.79 -0.83 -50.39
C GLU A 168 -29.27 -0.42 -50.47
N GLU A 169 -29.70 0.60 -49.73
CA GLU A 169 -31.06 1.15 -49.77
C GLU A 169 -31.38 1.74 -51.16
N GLU A 170 -30.46 2.50 -51.76
CA GLU A 170 -30.60 3.04 -53.12
C GLU A 170 -30.69 1.93 -54.18
N GLU A 171 -29.88 0.87 -54.06
CA GLU A 171 -29.90 -0.29 -54.94
C GLU A 171 -31.21 -1.09 -54.81
N GLU A 172 -31.69 -1.32 -53.59
CA GLU A 172 -32.98 -1.98 -53.35
C GLU A 172 -34.15 -1.17 -53.90
N GLU A 173 -34.16 0.15 -53.70
CA GLU A 173 -35.19 1.02 -54.25
C GLU A 173 -35.17 1.00 -55.78
N ALA A 174 -33.98 1.07 -56.40
CA ALA A 174 -33.81 0.94 -57.85
C ALA A 174 -34.30 -0.43 -58.35
N ARG A 175 -34.04 -1.51 -57.61
CA ARG A 175 -34.52 -2.86 -57.92
C ARG A 175 -36.04 -2.95 -57.82
N ARG A 176 -36.66 -2.36 -56.80
CA ARG A 176 -38.12 -2.30 -56.64
C ARG A 176 -38.76 -1.54 -57.78
N ARG A 177 -38.21 -0.37 -58.15
CA ARG A 177 -38.66 0.41 -59.31
C ARG A 177 -38.58 -0.38 -60.63
N ARG A 178 -37.51 -1.15 -60.85
CA ARG A 178 -37.38 -2.04 -62.02
C ARG A 178 -38.41 -3.16 -62.03
N GLN A 179 -38.66 -3.80 -60.88
CA GLN A 179 -39.68 -4.85 -60.77
C GLN A 179 -41.09 -4.30 -61.00
N GLU A 180 -41.41 -3.12 -60.45
CA GLU A 180 -42.69 -2.45 -60.70
C GLU A 180 -42.87 -2.08 -62.18
N ALA A 181 -41.81 -1.63 -62.87
CA ALA A 181 -41.85 -1.37 -64.30
C ALA A 181 -42.12 -2.67 -65.10
N ALA A 182 -41.40 -3.76 -64.79
CA ALA A 182 -41.61 -5.06 -65.43
C ALA A 182 -43.00 -5.66 -65.15
N ALA A 183 -43.56 -5.42 -63.95
CA ALA A 183 -44.92 -5.83 -63.59
C ALA A 183 -45.99 -5.04 -64.38
N LYS A 184 -45.78 -3.74 -64.60
CA LYS A 184 -46.65 -2.92 -65.45
C LYS A 184 -46.62 -3.38 -66.91
N GLU A 185 -45.45 -3.75 -67.41
CA GLU A 185 -45.26 -4.27 -68.77
C GLU A 185 -45.93 -5.65 -68.96
N THR A 186 -45.77 -6.57 -68.01
CA THR A 186 -46.44 -7.89 -68.02
C THR A 186 -47.97 -7.79 -67.89
N THR A 187 -48.48 -6.82 -67.13
CA THR A 187 -49.93 -6.54 -67.02
C THR A 187 -50.50 -5.97 -68.33
N GLN A 188 -49.72 -5.23 -69.13
CA GLN A 188 -50.12 -4.83 -70.48
C GLN A 188 -50.16 -6.03 -71.44
N ILE A 189 -49.21 -6.97 -71.35
CA ILE A 189 -49.20 -8.20 -72.16
C ILE A 189 -50.38 -9.12 -71.82
N HIS A 190 -50.78 -9.23 -70.55
CA HIS A 190 -51.95 -10.04 -70.12
C HIS A 190 -53.31 -9.45 -70.53
N LYS A 191 -53.39 -8.15 -70.91
CA LYS A 191 -54.60 -7.58 -71.52
C LYS A 191 -54.81 -7.96 -72.98
N HIS A 192 -53.86 -8.65 -73.63
CA HIS A 192 -53.96 -9.09 -75.02
C HIS A 192 -54.09 -10.60 -75.23
N ARG A 193 -54.24 -11.41 -74.17
CA ARG A 193 -54.43 -12.85 -74.31
C ARG A 193 -55.59 -13.35 -73.45
N LYS A 194 -56.81 -13.10 -73.92
CA LYS A 194 -58.03 -13.82 -73.52
C LYS A 194 -58.37 -14.75 -74.67
N VAL A 195 -58.38 -16.06 -74.44
CA VAL A 195 -59.24 -17.08 -75.11
C VAL A 195 -58.77 -18.50 -74.71
N LEU A 196 -59.73 -19.25 -74.16
CA LEU A 196 -59.89 -20.71 -74.05
C LEU A 196 -59.18 -21.51 -72.94
N THR A 197 -59.99 -21.89 -71.95
CA THR A 197 -60.04 -23.22 -71.30
C THR A 197 -60.60 -24.27 -72.30
N PRO A 198 -60.32 -25.59 -72.21
CA PRO A 198 -60.86 -26.47 -71.14
C PRO A 198 -59.93 -27.59 -70.64
N GLY A 199 -60.30 -28.17 -69.50
CA GLY A 199 -59.45 -29.07 -68.70
C GLY A 199 -59.42 -30.55 -69.08
N ARG A 200 -58.54 -31.30 -68.38
CA ARG A 200 -58.60 -32.74 -68.12
C ARG A 200 -57.47 -33.15 -67.16
N ASN A 201 -57.81 -33.86 -66.08
CA ASN A 201 -56.91 -34.85 -65.42
C ASN A 201 -57.02 -36.18 -66.22
N PRO A 202 -56.15 -37.21 -66.14
CA PRO A 202 -55.31 -37.63 -64.99
C PRO A 202 -53.93 -38.31 -65.32
N SER A 203 -53.28 -38.82 -64.26
CA SER A 203 -52.38 -39.99 -64.16
C SER A 203 -50.93 -39.99 -64.72
N ARG A 204 -49.98 -40.20 -63.79
CA ARG A 204 -49.01 -41.33 -63.69
C ARG A 204 -48.32 -41.78 -64.98
N ALA A 205 -46.99 -41.62 -65.04
CA ALA A 205 -46.02 -42.70 -65.33
C ALA A 205 -44.58 -42.17 -65.27
N GLU A 206 -43.70 -43.12 -65.00
CA GLU A 206 -42.28 -43.02 -64.70
C GLU A 206 -41.42 -42.60 -65.90
N GLY A 207 -40.20 -42.18 -65.60
CA GLY A 207 -39.18 -41.84 -66.59
C GLY A 207 -37.84 -41.61 -65.93
N GLU A 208 -37.19 -42.71 -65.58
CA GLU A 208 -35.78 -42.79 -65.18
C GLU A 208 -34.87 -42.05 -66.17
N LYS A 209 -33.80 -41.42 -65.66
CA LYS A 209 -32.53 -41.30 -66.39
C LYS A 209 -31.34 -41.09 -65.44
N SER A 210 -30.74 -42.23 -65.13
CA SER A 210 -29.30 -42.54 -65.06
C SER A 210 -28.33 -41.57 -64.38
N CYS A 211 -27.85 -42.05 -63.23
CA CYS A 211 -26.46 -42.15 -62.80
C CYS A 211 -25.39 -41.78 -63.85
N GLY A 212 -24.55 -40.79 -63.50
CA GLY A 212 -23.24 -40.54 -64.09
C GLY A 212 -22.21 -40.36 -62.98
N LYS A 213 -21.84 -41.46 -62.32
CA LYS A 213 -20.67 -41.53 -61.43
C LYS A 213 -19.42 -41.09 -62.22
N LYS A 214 -18.82 -39.96 -61.87
CA LYS A 214 -17.41 -39.69 -62.14
C LYS A 214 -16.61 -40.05 -60.90
N SER A 215 -16.24 -41.32 -60.77
CA SER A 215 -15.20 -41.76 -59.85
C SER A 215 -13.86 -41.22 -60.35
N LYS A 216 -13.39 -40.11 -59.77
CA LYS A 216 -11.97 -39.79 -59.81
C LYS A 216 -11.27 -40.73 -58.84
N GLN A 217 -10.69 -41.79 -59.38
CA GLN A 217 -9.72 -42.62 -58.67
C GLN A 217 -8.49 -41.73 -58.44
N ALA A 218 -8.34 -41.23 -57.21
CA ALA A 218 -7.14 -40.51 -56.81
C ALA A 218 -6.13 -41.56 -56.35
N ASP A 219 -5.11 -41.82 -57.15
CA ASP A 219 -3.96 -42.60 -56.73
C ASP A 219 -3.28 -41.86 -55.57
N LEU A 220 -3.33 -42.46 -54.38
CA LEU A 220 -2.69 -41.92 -53.18
C LEU A 220 -1.18 -42.17 -53.27
N PRO A 221 -0.32 -41.15 -53.06
CA PRO A 221 1.12 -41.34 -53.03
C PRO A 221 1.52 -42.21 -51.82
N ALA A 222 2.53 -43.05 -52.00
CA ALA A 222 3.00 -44.00 -50.98
C ALA A 222 3.34 -43.30 -49.65
N PRO A 223 3.00 -43.91 -48.49
CA PRO A 223 3.20 -43.28 -47.19
C PRO A 223 4.69 -43.13 -46.88
N ARG A 224 5.05 -41.98 -46.33
CA ARG A 224 6.42 -41.60 -45.94
C ARG A 224 6.91 -42.48 -44.78
N SER A 225 8.18 -42.88 -44.77
CA SER A 225 8.78 -43.69 -43.68
C SER A 225 8.74 -42.95 -42.34
N ALA A 226 8.34 -43.66 -41.28
CA ALA A 226 8.25 -43.09 -39.94
C ALA A 226 9.66 -42.92 -39.32
N GLY A 227 10.00 -41.68 -38.96
CA GLY A 227 11.17 -41.36 -38.13
C GLY A 227 10.75 -41.07 -36.69
N CYS A 228 11.48 -41.61 -35.72
CA CYS A 228 11.28 -41.29 -34.31
C CYS A 228 12.03 -39.99 -33.96
N ILE A 229 11.29 -38.93 -33.65
CA ILE A 229 11.85 -37.69 -33.13
C ILE A 229 11.83 -37.82 -31.61
N GLN A 230 13.01 -37.87 -30.97
CA GLN A 230 13.09 -37.74 -29.53
C GLN A 230 12.86 -36.28 -29.14
N VAL A 231 11.68 -36.01 -28.61
CA VAL A 231 11.33 -34.71 -28.02
C VAL A 231 11.61 -34.79 -26.52
N SER A 232 12.67 -34.13 -26.07
CA SER A 232 12.94 -33.92 -24.65
C SER A 232 12.24 -32.64 -24.18
N PHE A 233 11.25 -32.78 -23.32
CA PHE A 233 10.59 -31.64 -22.68
C PHE A 233 11.38 -31.19 -21.46
N THR A 234 11.69 -29.89 -21.41
CA THR A 234 12.21 -29.25 -20.20
C THR A 234 11.10 -29.21 -19.14
N PRO A 235 11.32 -29.70 -17.90
CA PRO A 235 10.28 -29.69 -16.88
C PRO A 235 9.88 -28.24 -16.55
N ARG A 236 8.60 -27.93 -16.72
CA ARG A 236 8.04 -26.57 -16.55
C ARG A 236 7.28 -26.46 -15.23
N VAL A 237 7.44 -25.31 -14.57
CA VAL A 237 6.90 -24.99 -13.23
C VAL A 237 5.52 -24.30 -13.30
N PHE A 238 4.94 -24.15 -14.50
CA PHE A 238 3.74 -23.32 -14.73
C PHE A 238 2.55 -24.11 -15.31
N PRO A 239 1.31 -23.79 -14.90
CA PRO A 239 0.10 -24.56 -15.24
C PRO A 239 -0.54 -24.27 -16.62
N THR A 240 -0.08 -23.27 -17.39
CA THR A 240 -0.72 -22.88 -18.68
C THR A 240 0.05 -23.34 -19.92
N PRO A 241 -0.62 -23.86 -20.98
CA PRO A 241 0.03 -24.31 -22.22
C PRO A 241 0.57 -23.15 -23.07
N SER A 242 1.75 -23.33 -23.70
CA SER A 242 2.50 -22.31 -24.46
C SER A 242 1.85 -21.79 -25.76
N ARG A 243 0.63 -22.20 -26.09
CA ARG A 243 0.00 -21.89 -27.39
C ARG A 243 -0.59 -20.47 -27.46
N GLU A 244 -0.79 -19.83 -26.32
CA GLU A 244 -1.17 -18.41 -26.24
C GLU A 244 -0.04 -17.67 -25.54
N SER A 245 0.62 -16.75 -26.25
CA SER A 245 1.70 -15.90 -25.71
C SER A 245 1.15 -14.93 -24.65
N ARG A 246 1.02 -15.40 -23.41
CA ARG A 246 0.63 -14.61 -22.22
C ARG A 246 1.82 -14.17 -21.38
N ILE A 247 3.00 -14.08 -21.99
CA ILE A 247 4.24 -13.56 -21.38
C ILE A 247 4.00 -12.26 -20.59
N PRO A 248 3.28 -11.23 -21.10
CA PRO A 248 3.03 -10.02 -20.30
C PRO A 248 2.16 -10.27 -19.06
N GLU A 249 1.19 -11.18 -19.13
CA GLU A 249 0.36 -11.55 -17.96
C GLU A 249 1.18 -12.34 -16.92
N GLU A 250 2.10 -13.20 -17.38
CA GLU A 250 3.03 -13.95 -16.52
C GLU A 250 4.04 -13.01 -15.83
N GLU A 251 4.59 -12.04 -16.55
CA GLU A 251 5.48 -11.00 -16.00
C GLU A 251 4.75 -10.09 -15.00
N GLU A 252 3.52 -9.70 -15.31
CA GLU A 252 2.67 -8.96 -14.35
C GLU A 252 2.38 -9.77 -13.09
N TRP A 253 2.09 -11.06 -13.23
CA TRP A 253 1.87 -11.94 -12.09
C TRP A 253 3.12 -12.05 -11.22
N LEU A 254 4.29 -12.25 -11.82
CA LEU A 254 5.58 -12.28 -11.12
C LEU A 254 5.90 -10.94 -10.44
N ARG A 255 5.62 -9.82 -11.12
CA ARG A 255 5.83 -8.47 -10.58
C ARG A 255 4.92 -8.20 -9.40
N LYS A 256 3.62 -8.52 -9.50
CA LYS A 256 2.65 -8.42 -8.40
C LYS A 256 3.06 -9.27 -7.21
N GLN A 257 3.58 -10.47 -7.46
CA GLN A 257 4.03 -11.36 -6.40
C GLN A 257 5.33 -10.88 -5.74
N ALA A 258 6.29 -10.36 -6.51
CA ALA A 258 7.51 -9.76 -5.98
C ALA A 258 7.24 -8.46 -5.19
N GLU A 259 6.28 -7.66 -5.66
CA GLU A 259 5.81 -6.47 -4.97
C GLU A 259 5.10 -6.80 -3.66
N ALA A 260 4.21 -7.79 -3.66
CA ALA A 260 3.58 -8.30 -2.43
C ALA A 260 4.62 -8.83 -1.43
N ARG A 261 5.65 -9.54 -1.89
CA ARG A 261 6.79 -9.99 -1.05
C ARG A 261 7.59 -8.81 -0.52
N ARG A 262 7.85 -7.79 -1.34
CA ARG A 262 8.53 -6.56 -0.90
C ARG A 262 7.71 -5.78 0.11
N ALA A 263 6.40 -5.65 -0.07
CA ALA A 263 5.50 -5.00 0.88
C ALA A 263 5.50 -5.75 2.22
N ALA A 264 5.37 -7.08 2.20
CA ALA A 264 5.45 -7.90 3.41
C ALA A 264 6.82 -7.80 4.10
N ASN A 265 7.92 -7.72 3.34
CA ASN A 265 9.27 -7.53 3.89
C ASN A 265 9.52 -6.09 4.40
N ALA A 266 8.92 -5.08 3.78
CA ALA A 266 9.00 -3.69 4.24
C ALA A 266 8.21 -3.50 5.56
N ASP A 267 7.05 -4.15 5.68
CA ASP A 267 6.31 -4.21 6.94
C ASP A 267 7.12 -4.90 8.05
N LEU A 268 7.95 -5.90 7.69
CA LEU A 268 8.90 -6.58 8.58
C LEU A 268 10.11 -5.71 8.97
N ALA A 269 10.57 -4.82 8.10
CA ALA A 269 11.66 -3.89 8.40
C ALA A 269 11.21 -2.79 9.38
N GLU A 270 9.97 -2.30 9.24
CA GLU A 270 9.36 -1.33 10.19
C GLU A 270 9.18 -1.94 11.60
N LEU A 271 9.16 -3.27 11.71
CA LEU A 271 9.09 -4.00 12.98
C LEU A 271 10.46 -4.19 13.66
N ASP A 272 11.58 -4.02 12.95
CA ASP A 272 12.95 -4.25 13.46
C ASP A 272 13.48 -3.04 14.25
N ASP A 273 12.92 -1.85 14.01
CA ASP A 273 13.23 -0.61 14.73
C ASP A 273 12.42 -0.42 16.05
N LEU A 274 11.55 -1.38 16.40
CA LEU A 274 10.74 -1.31 17.62
C LEU A 274 11.58 -1.66 18.85
N THR A 275 11.36 -0.93 19.94
CA THR A 275 11.96 -1.26 21.24
C THR A 275 11.51 -2.65 21.74
N GLU A 276 12.29 -3.30 22.62
CA GLU A 276 11.95 -4.66 23.11
C GLU A 276 10.53 -4.72 23.74
N GLU A 277 10.09 -3.63 24.36
CA GLU A 277 8.74 -3.50 24.94
C GLU A 277 7.64 -3.40 23.86
N GLU A 278 7.92 -2.70 22.76
CA GLU A 278 7.03 -2.53 21.62
C GLU A 278 6.83 -3.79 20.79
N ARG A 279 7.68 -4.80 20.99
CA ARG A 279 7.55 -6.12 20.38
C ARG A 279 6.44 -6.97 21.00
N ASN A 280 5.90 -6.57 22.15
CA ASN A 280 4.78 -7.23 22.80
C ASN A 280 3.42 -6.67 22.30
N PRO A 281 2.56 -7.49 21.67
CA PRO A 281 1.26 -7.01 21.17
C PRO A 281 0.32 -6.52 22.27
N ASP A 282 0.42 -7.04 23.50
CA ASP A 282 -0.41 -6.58 24.62
C ASP A 282 0.01 -5.18 25.10
N TRP A 283 1.31 -4.88 25.11
CA TRP A 283 1.80 -3.55 25.46
C TRP A 283 1.33 -2.50 24.43
N LEU A 284 1.38 -2.83 23.15
CA LEU A 284 0.89 -1.95 22.09
C LEU A 284 -0.63 -1.76 22.14
N LYS A 285 -1.38 -2.80 22.53
CA LYS A 285 -2.82 -2.68 22.82
C LYS A 285 -3.07 -1.65 23.91
N ASP A 286 -2.38 -1.78 25.05
CA ASP A 286 -2.54 -0.88 26.20
C ASP A 286 -2.11 0.55 25.86
N LYS A 287 -1.06 0.72 25.04
CA LYS A 287 -0.65 2.03 24.49
C LYS A 287 -1.73 2.62 23.59
N GLY A 288 -2.34 1.80 22.72
CA GLY A 288 -3.49 2.19 21.90
C GLY A 288 -4.69 2.61 22.74
N ASP A 289 -4.99 1.89 23.83
CA ASP A 289 -6.09 2.20 24.74
C ASP A 289 -5.88 3.54 25.47
N LYS A 290 -4.63 3.83 25.87
CA LYS A 290 -4.25 5.13 26.43
C LYS A 290 -4.48 6.26 25.43
N PHE A 291 -4.02 6.11 24.18
CA PHE A 291 -4.24 7.11 23.14
C PHE A 291 -5.73 7.30 22.81
N PHE A 292 -6.50 6.22 22.78
CA PHE A 292 -7.94 6.27 22.58
C PHE A 292 -8.64 7.05 23.71
N SER A 293 -8.24 6.83 24.96
CA SER A 293 -8.77 7.54 26.13
C SER A 293 -8.44 9.03 26.12
N VAL A 294 -7.27 9.40 25.60
CA VAL A 294 -6.86 10.80 25.40
C VAL A 294 -7.61 11.45 24.22
N GLY A 295 -8.30 10.67 23.38
CA GLY A 295 -9.02 11.15 22.20
C GLY A 295 -8.15 11.26 20.94
N ASN A 296 -6.88 10.82 20.99
CA ASN A 296 -6.02 10.77 19.82
C ASN A 296 -6.22 9.46 19.04
N TYR A 297 -7.25 9.44 18.21
CA TYR A 297 -7.65 8.23 17.47
C TYR A 297 -6.66 7.83 16.37
N HIS A 298 -5.92 8.78 15.76
CA HIS A 298 -4.92 8.46 14.74
C HIS A 298 -3.69 7.77 15.34
N ALA A 299 -3.18 8.24 16.48
CA ALA A 299 -2.10 7.57 17.19
C ALA A 299 -2.52 6.18 17.69
N ALA A 300 -3.76 6.05 18.19
CA ALA A 300 -4.33 4.77 18.59
C ALA A 300 -4.41 3.77 17.42
N LEU A 301 -4.86 4.22 16.24
CA LEU A 301 -4.88 3.39 15.03
C LEU A 301 -3.48 2.87 14.67
N ASN A 302 -2.45 3.71 14.73
CA ASN A 302 -1.09 3.30 14.43
C ASN A 302 -0.59 2.24 15.42
N ALA A 303 -0.83 2.44 16.72
CA ALA A 303 -0.49 1.45 17.74
C ALA A 303 -1.20 0.11 17.52
N TYR A 304 -2.50 0.11 17.21
CA TYR A 304 -3.24 -1.11 16.90
C TYR A 304 -2.79 -1.77 15.59
N ASN A 305 -2.44 -0.98 14.56
CA ASN A 305 -1.91 -1.51 13.32
C ASN A 305 -0.60 -2.27 13.55
N LEU A 306 0.32 -1.69 14.33
CA LEU A 306 1.56 -2.36 14.70
C LEU A 306 1.30 -3.63 15.53
N ALA A 307 0.37 -3.56 16.49
CA ALA A 307 -0.01 -4.73 17.29
C ALA A 307 -0.58 -5.87 16.43
N ILE A 308 -1.40 -5.54 15.42
CA ILE A 308 -1.97 -6.50 14.48
C ILE A 308 -0.88 -7.08 13.56
N LYS A 309 0.09 -6.26 13.10
CA LYS A 309 1.24 -6.74 12.33
C LYS A 309 2.04 -7.80 13.11
N LEU A 310 2.23 -7.60 14.42
CA LEU A 310 2.87 -8.57 15.31
C LEU A 310 2.02 -9.83 15.54
N ASN A 311 0.75 -9.66 15.91
CA ASN A 311 -0.14 -10.77 16.21
C ASN A 311 -1.57 -10.52 15.72
N ARG A 312 -1.94 -11.19 14.62
CA ARG A 312 -3.27 -11.13 14.01
C ARG A 312 -4.31 -12.01 14.70
N ARG A 313 -3.96 -12.78 15.74
CA ARG A 313 -4.89 -13.72 16.40
C ARG A 313 -5.65 -13.11 17.57
N ILE A 314 -5.38 -11.86 17.94
CA ILE A 314 -6.00 -11.19 19.09
C ILE A 314 -7.25 -10.42 18.61
N PRO A 315 -8.48 -10.86 18.92
CA PRO A 315 -9.71 -10.20 18.43
C PRO A 315 -9.91 -8.80 19.03
N ALA A 316 -9.39 -8.57 20.23
CA ALA A 316 -9.49 -7.28 20.92
C ALA A 316 -8.85 -6.14 20.11
N LEU A 317 -7.74 -6.40 19.40
CA LEU A 317 -7.05 -5.41 18.58
C LEU A 317 -7.93 -4.90 17.45
N PHE A 318 -8.56 -5.81 16.70
CA PHE A 318 -9.51 -5.45 15.63
C PHE A 318 -10.73 -4.73 16.18
N SER A 319 -11.27 -5.20 17.32
CA SER A 319 -12.41 -4.54 17.96
C SER A 319 -12.08 -3.10 18.40
N ASN A 320 -10.89 -2.86 18.97
CA ASN A 320 -10.48 -1.52 19.41
C ASN A 320 -10.12 -0.62 18.22
N ARG A 321 -9.51 -1.18 17.17
CA ARG A 321 -9.26 -0.47 15.90
C ARG A 321 -10.56 -0.05 15.22
N ALA A 322 -11.58 -0.92 15.18
CA ALA A 322 -12.91 -0.59 14.69
C ALA A 322 -13.55 0.59 15.46
N ALA A 323 -13.36 0.65 16.79
CA ALA A 323 -13.85 1.77 17.59
C ALA A 323 -13.16 3.09 17.22
N CYS A 324 -11.86 3.07 16.93
CA CYS A 324 -11.14 4.24 16.42
C CYS A 324 -11.68 4.67 15.05
N HIS A 325 -11.92 3.70 14.15
CA HIS A 325 -12.48 3.99 12.82
C HIS A 325 -13.89 4.58 12.89
N LEU A 326 -14.75 4.12 13.81
CA LEU A 326 -16.06 4.73 14.06
C LEU A 326 -15.93 6.19 14.49
N LYS A 327 -15.00 6.51 15.40
CA LYS A 327 -14.77 7.90 15.85
C LYS A 327 -14.25 8.81 14.74
N LEU A 328 -13.45 8.26 13.83
CA LEU A 328 -12.91 8.96 12.67
C LEU A 328 -13.83 8.94 11.44
N ARG A 329 -15.05 8.40 11.54
CA ARG A 329 -16.02 8.22 10.43
C ARG A 329 -15.48 7.39 9.25
N ASN A 330 -14.53 6.50 9.50
CA ASN A 330 -14.04 5.53 8.51
C ASN A 330 -14.91 4.26 8.54
N LEU A 331 -16.17 4.38 8.12
CA LEU A 331 -17.22 3.39 8.40
C LEU A 331 -16.98 2.03 7.73
N HIS A 332 -16.54 2.02 6.46
CA HIS A 332 -16.23 0.77 5.75
C HIS A 332 -15.12 -0.03 6.45
N LYS A 333 -14.05 0.63 6.89
CA LYS A 333 -12.95 -0.01 7.62
C LYS A 333 -13.40 -0.52 9.00
N ALA A 334 -14.30 0.20 9.67
CA ALA A 334 -14.87 -0.25 10.94
C ALA A 334 -15.70 -1.55 10.77
N ILE A 335 -16.42 -1.70 9.64
CA ILE A 335 -17.18 -2.90 9.32
C ILE A 335 -16.25 -4.09 9.05
N GLU A 336 -15.19 -3.87 8.27
CA GLU A 336 -14.17 -4.88 7.96
C GLU A 336 -13.50 -5.39 9.25
N ASP A 337 -13.01 -4.47 10.09
CA ASP A 337 -12.38 -4.82 11.36
C ASP A 337 -13.32 -5.52 12.35
N SER A 338 -14.57 -5.07 12.44
CA SER A 338 -15.55 -5.72 13.30
C SER A 338 -15.91 -7.12 12.79
N SER A 339 -15.93 -7.33 11.48
CA SER A 339 -16.17 -8.65 10.87
C SER A 339 -14.98 -9.59 11.10
N GLN A 340 -13.74 -9.11 10.92
CA GLN A 340 -12.53 -9.86 11.26
C GLN A 340 -12.46 -10.23 12.75
N ALA A 341 -12.86 -9.32 13.64
CA ALA A 341 -12.98 -9.62 15.06
C ALA A 341 -13.99 -10.76 15.33
N LEU A 342 -15.15 -10.76 14.67
CA LEU A 342 -16.16 -11.83 14.81
C LEU A 342 -15.69 -13.16 14.25
N GLU A 343 -14.96 -13.17 13.12
CA GLU A 343 -14.35 -14.37 12.55
C GLU A 343 -13.38 -15.02 13.55
N LEU A 344 -12.49 -14.23 14.17
CA LEU A 344 -11.54 -14.71 15.17
C LEU A 344 -12.21 -15.16 16.48
N LEU A 345 -13.44 -14.69 16.76
CA LEU A 345 -14.23 -15.09 17.92
C LEU A 345 -15.09 -16.34 17.65
N THR A 346 -14.84 -17.04 16.55
CA THR A 346 -15.47 -18.33 16.21
C THR A 346 -14.55 -19.46 16.68
N PRO A 347 -15.06 -20.48 17.41
CA PRO A 347 -16.45 -20.75 17.76
C PRO A 347 -17.02 -19.85 18.87
N ALA A 348 -18.34 -19.68 18.86
CA ALA A 348 -19.06 -18.92 19.89
C ALA A 348 -19.04 -19.67 21.24
N VAL A 349 -18.35 -19.10 22.23
CA VAL A 349 -18.22 -19.68 23.59
C VAL A 349 -18.68 -18.63 24.62
N CYS A 350 -19.08 -19.06 25.83
CA CYS A 350 -19.48 -18.14 26.90
C CYS A 350 -18.36 -17.16 27.28
N GLY A 351 -17.10 -17.60 27.30
CA GLY A 351 -15.95 -16.75 27.64
C GLY A 351 -15.67 -15.61 26.66
N ASN A 352 -16.15 -15.71 25.41
CA ASN A 352 -15.97 -14.68 24.39
C ASN A 352 -17.28 -13.94 24.04
N ALA A 353 -18.37 -14.21 24.77
CA ALA A 353 -19.68 -13.62 24.55
C ALA A 353 -19.66 -12.08 24.59
N SER A 354 -19.04 -11.49 25.62
CA SER A 354 -18.94 -10.03 25.75
C SER A 354 -18.18 -9.38 24.59
N ALA A 355 -17.10 -10.01 24.11
CA ALA A 355 -16.32 -9.52 22.98
C ALA A 355 -17.11 -9.60 21.66
N ARG A 356 -17.84 -10.70 21.43
CA ARG A 356 -18.72 -10.87 20.26
C ARG A 356 -19.84 -9.84 20.24
N MET A 357 -20.51 -9.64 21.37
CA MET A 357 -21.53 -8.60 21.52
C MET A 357 -20.96 -7.22 21.15
N LYS A 358 -19.81 -6.83 21.72
CA LYS A 358 -19.16 -5.55 21.40
C LYS A 358 -18.82 -5.41 19.90
N ALA A 359 -18.39 -6.49 19.26
CA ALA A 359 -18.08 -6.47 17.82
C ALA A 359 -19.35 -6.33 16.96
N HIS A 360 -20.43 -7.04 17.29
CA HIS A 360 -21.74 -6.85 16.65
C HIS A 360 -22.25 -5.42 16.79
N VAL A 361 -22.17 -4.85 18.00
CA VAL A 361 -22.60 -3.46 18.23
C VAL A 361 -21.79 -2.48 17.38
N LYS A 362 -20.45 -2.59 17.35
CA LYS A 362 -19.60 -1.71 16.54
C LYS A 362 -19.90 -1.82 15.05
N ARG A 363 -20.11 -3.03 14.55
CA ARG A 363 -20.48 -3.26 13.14
C ARG A 363 -21.87 -2.70 12.82
N GLY A 364 -22.84 -2.97 13.68
CA GLY A 364 -24.20 -2.44 13.56
C GLY A 364 -24.25 -0.92 13.59
N THR A 365 -23.49 -0.28 14.50
CA THR A 365 -23.35 1.18 14.54
C THR A 365 -22.75 1.72 13.25
N ALA A 366 -21.73 1.06 12.69
CA ALA A 366 -21.13 1.47 11.42
C ALA A 366 -22.14 1.38 10.25
N PHE A 367 -22.93 0.31 10.19
CA PHE A 367 -23.99 0.15 9.19
C PHE A 367 -25.08 1.22 9.33
N CYS A 368 -25.55 1.50 10.55
CA CYS A 368 -26.52 2.57 10.78
C CYS A 368 -25.98 3.96 10.40
N GLN A 369 -24.68 4.22 10.60
CA GLN A 369 -24.05 5.47 10.16
C GLN A 369 -23.87 5.55 8.63
N LEU A 370 -23.90 4.42 7.92
CA LEU A 370 -23.95 4.33 6.46
C LEU A 370 -25.39 4.28 5.92
N GLU A 371 -26.40 4.49 6.77
CA GLU A 371 -27.83 4.40 6.43
C GLU A 371 -28.29 2.99 6.00
N LEU A 372 -27.47 1.97 6.25
CA LEU A 372 -27.78 0.55 6.06
C LEU A 372 -28.45 0.00 7.32
N TYR A 373 -29.65 0.49 7.60
CA TYR A 373 -30.35 0.22 8.87
C TYR A 373 -30.81 -1.23 9.02
N VAL A 374 -31.09 -1.94 7.92
CA VAL A 374 -31.55 -3.34 7.96
C VAL A 374 -30.43 -4.27 8.43
N GLU A 375 -29.24 -4.11 7.85
CA GLU A 375 -28.03 -4.82 8.22
C GLU A 375 -27.60 -4.46 9.64
N GLY A 376 -27.68 -3.17 10.00
CA GLY A 376 -27.45 -2.70 11.35
C GLY A 376 -28.37 -3.37 12.37
N LEU A 377 -29.67 -3.44 12.08
CA LEU A 377 -30.67 -4.07 12.94
C LEU A 377 -30.36 -5.56 13.18
N GLN A 378 -29.90 -6.29 12.16
CA GLN A 378 -29.51 -7.70 12.30
C GLN A 378 -28.36 -7.88 13.29
N ASP A 379 -27.36 -7.00 13.25
CA ASP A 379 -26.22 -7.02 14.16
C ASP A 379 -26.64 -6.65 15.60
N TYR A 380 -27.51 -5.65 15.78
CA TYR A 380 -28.06 -5.31 17.10
C TYR A 380 -28.91 -6.45 17.69
N GLN A 381 -29.70 -7.14 16.86
CA GLN A 381 -30.42 -8.35 17.28
C GLN A 381 -29.48 -9.51 17.62
N ALA A 382 -28.37 -9.66 16.91
CA ALA A 382 -27.33 -10.62 17.26
C ALA A 382 -26.67 -10.30 18.61
N ALA A 383 -26.43 -9.02 18.90
CA ALA A 383 -25.92 -8.57 20.20
C ALA A 383 -26.93 -8.83 21.33
N LEU A 384 -28.23 -8.54 21.13
CA LEU A 384 -29.29 -8.81 22.10
C LEU A 384 -29.49 -10.30 22.39
N ARG A 385 -29.26 -11.19 21.41
CA ARG A 385 -29.26 -12.64 21.65
C ARG A 385 -28.15 -13.08 22.62
N ILE A 386 -27.06 -12.32 22.69
CA ILE A 386 -25.94 -12.61 23.60
C ILE A 386 -26.20 -12.03 24.99
N ASP A 387 -26.67 -10.78 25.07
CA ASP A 387 -27.05 -10.12 26.32
C ASP A 387 -28.47 -9.54 26.24
N PRO A 388 -29.50 -10.36 26.56
CA PRO A 388 -30.89 -9.94 26.45
C PRO A 388 -31.32 -8.86 27.46
N HIS A 389 -30.58 -8.69 28.56
CA HIS A 389 -30.97 -7.80 29.68
C HIS A 389 -30.41 -6.38 29.54
N ASN A 390 -29.65 -6.11 28.48
CA ASN A 390 -29.05 -4.81 28.26
C ASN A 390 -30.06 -3.78 27.74
N GLN A 391 -30.56 -2.93 28.65
CA GLN A 391 -31.55 -1.89 28.33
C GLN A 391 -31.08 -0.90 27.26
N ALA A 392 -29.77 -0.58 27.21
CA ALA A 392 -29.24 0.34 26.20
C ALA A 392 -29.31 -0.28 24.79
N LEU A 393 -28.97 -1.57 24.65
CA LEU A 393 -29.10 -2.28 23.37
C LEU A 393 -30.55 -2.43 22.93
N GLN A 394 -31.47 -2.66 23.88
CA GLN A 394 -32.90 -2.72 23.58
C GLN A 394 -33.40 -1.39 23.01
N ALA A 395 -33.09 -0.28 23.70
CA ALA A 395 -33.47 1.06 23.26
C ALA A 395 -32.87 1.41 21.89
N ASP A 396 -31.60 1.08 21.63
CA ASP A 396 -30.97 1.35 20.33
C ASP A 396 -31.57 0.47 19.21
N THR A 397 -31.92 -0.78 19.51
CA THR A 397 -32.60 -1.67 18.55
C THR A 397 -34.00 -1.16 18.21
N GLU A 398 -34.75 -0.65 19.19
CA GLU A 398 -36.06 -0.03 19.00
C GLU A 398 -35.98 1.23 18.13
N LYS A 399 -35.02 2.14 18.41
CA LYS A 399 -34.79 3.32 17.57
C LYS A 399 -34.50 2.95 16.12
N ILE A 400 -33.64 1.95 15.89
CA ILE A 400 -33.32 1.49 14.52
C ILE A 400 -34.57 0.89 13.87
N ARG A 401 -35.40 0.15 14.61
CA ARG A 401 -36.65 -0.41 14.11
C ARG A 401 -37.65 0.67 13.71
N GLU A 402 -37.79 1.75 14.50
CA GLU A 402 -38.64 2.90 14.18
C GLU A 402 -38.18 3.60 12.88
N ILE A 403 -36.86 3.77 12.71
CA ILE A 403 -36.29 4.34 11.48
C ILE A 403 -36.63 3.46 10.27
N VAL A 404 -36.48 2.14 10.39
CA VAL A 404 -36.80 1.19 9.31
C VAL A 404 -38.30 1.15 8.99
N GLN A 405 -39.16 1.31 10.00
CA GLN A 405 -40.62 1.35 9.84
C GLN A 405 -41.15 2.72 9.37
N GLY A 406 -40.29 3.73 9.24
CA GLY A 406 -40.65 5.08 8.78
C GLY A 406 -41.43 5.90 9.81
N THR A 407 -41.43 5.50 11.08
CA THR A 407 -42.15 6.19 12.18
C THR A 407 -41.27 7.19 12.94
N GLY A 408 -40.05 7.46 12.48
CA GLY A 408 -39.11 8.40 13.10
C GLY A 408 -39.62 9.86 13.11
N PRO A 409 -39.18 10.69 14.09
CA PRO A 409 -39.65 12.06 14.23
C PRO A 409 -39.24 12.88 13.00
N SER A 410 -40.23 13.34 12.23
CA SER A 410 -40.09 14.39 11.22
C SER A 410 -39.22 15.51 11.76
N SER A 411 -38.00 15.66 11.23
CA SER A 411 -37.16 16.82 11.46
C SER A 411 -37.93 18.06 11.00
N LYS A 412 -38.47 18.83 11.95
CA LYS A 412 -39.03 20.16 11.67
C LYS A 412 -37.89 21.04 11.13
N SER A 413 -37.86 21.24 9.82
CA SER A 413 -37.11 22.33 9.20
C SER A 413 -37.59 23.65 9.80
N PRO A 414 -36.70 24.56 10.23
CA PRO A 414 -37.14 25.87 10.71
C PRO A 414 -37.69 26.64 9.51
N THR A 415 -38.99 26.93 9.57
CA THR A 415 -39.64 27.91 8.69
C THR A 415 -38.96 29.26 8.89
N VAL A 416 -38.20 29.70 7.88
CA VAL A 416 -37.74 31.08 7.76
C VAL A 416 -38.99 31.93 7.58
N SER A 417 -39.35 32.69 8.62
CA SER A 417 -40.38 33.71 8.53
C SER A 417 -39.82 34.89 7.74
N GLU A 418 -40.28 35.06 6.51
CA GLU A 418 -40.30 36.36 5.86
C GLU A 418 -41.11 37.33 6.74
N ARG A 419 -40.48 38.44 7.12
CA ARG A 419 -41.19 39.65 7.54
C ARG A 419 -40.70 40.79 6.66
N GLU A 420 -41.69 41.45 6.10
CA GLU A 420 -41.69 42.66 5.27
C GLU A 420 -40.92 43.83 5.89
#